data_AF-A0A225VRQ4-F1
#
_entry.id   AF-A0A225VRQ4-F1
#
_cell.length_a   1.000
_cell.length_b   1.000
_cell.length_c   1.000
_cell.angle_alpha   90.00
_cell.angle_beta   90.00
_cell.angle_gamma   90.00
#
_symmetry.space_group_name_H-M   'P 1'
#
loop_
_entity.id
_entity.type
_entity.pdbx_description
1 polymer ?
#
loop_
_entity_poly.entity_id
_entity_poly.type
_entity_poly.pdbx_seq_one_letter_code
_entity_poly.pdbx_strand_id
1 'polypeptide(L)'
;MPVIPIKETMSRSEGNRRLQRTKSAGDESRLVPEDVDPYRRVYICTHGLKNRKTRSDGSRPRQHVRLTERPLRFVVQRNHSRRNLQVKNGFFFHNHPVLKSAFKTYSTSQGVDSAVLGARVDGMLSVGAKRSRFYDYRLDHDHNVVQVHVDNITRAYASSITGGDGNEATARELAVFAVKDPENVSSVANTEGASAHMRRVYCRLRELLLVNCSHKTNSI
;
A
#
# COMPACT_ATOMS: atom_id res chain seq x y z
N MET A 1 -16.25 -13.17 -4.36
CA MET A 1 -15.52 -13.86 -5.44
C MET A 1 -14.08 -14.11 -4.99
N PRO A 2 -13.51 -15.28 -5.31
CA PRO A 2 -12.30 -15.81 -4.68
C PRO A 2 -10.99 -15.22 -5.21
N VAL A 3 -10.21 -14.62 -4.32
CA VAL A 3 -8.75 -14.43 -4.46
C VAL A 3 -8.10 -15.19 -3.31
N ILE A 4 -6.80 -15.44 -3.35
CA ILE A 4 -6.04 -16.06 -2.25
C ILE A 4 -5.24 -15.00 -1.48
N PRO A 5 -5.85 -14.23 -0.54
CA PRO A 5 -5.13 -13.29 0.29
C PRO A 5 -4.31 -13.97 1.40
N ILE A 6 -3.35 -13.21 1.94
CA ILE A 6 -2.65 -13.55 3.18
C ILE A 6 -3.59 -13.22 4.36
N LYS A 7 -3.90 -14.23 5.17
CA LYS A 7 -4.67 -14.08 6.42
C LYS A 7 -3.80 -13.65 7.59
N GLU A 8 -2.62 -14.27 7.69
CA GLU A 8 -1.73 -14.13 8.84
C GLU A 8 -0.30 -14.16 8.31
N THR A 9 0.48 -13.17 8.70
CA THR A 9 1.93 -13.15 8.53
C THR A 9 2.55 -13.30 9.90
N MET A 10 3.45 -14.25 10.04
CA MET A 10 4.19 -14.51 11.26
C MET A 10 5.64 -14.12 11.03
N SER A 11 6.10 -13.17 11.84
CA SER A 11 7.49 -12.74 11.83
C SER A 11 8.41 -13.81 12.38
N ARG A 12 9.70 -13.68 12.08
CA ARG A 12 10.77 -14.45 12.72
C ARG A 12 10.66 -14.44 14.24
N SER A 13 10.58 -13.24 14.84
CA SER A 13 10.56 -13.04 16.30
C SER A 13 9.39 -13.76 16.96
N GLU A 14 8.20 -13.67 16.37
CA GLU A 14 7.01 -14.36 16.84
C GLU A 14 7.14 -15.89 16.65
N GLY A 15 7.74 -16.33 15.54
CA GLY A 15 8.04 -17.74 15.29
C GLY A 15 8.97 -18.33 16.35
N ASN A 16 10.09 -17.67 16.62
CA ASN A 16 11.09 -18.10 17.61
C ASN A 16 10.51 -18.09 19.03
N ARG A 17 9.74 -17.05 19.38
CA ARG A 17 9.02 -16.98 20.67
C ARG A 17 8.07 -18.16 20.86
N ARG A 18 7.39 -18.63 19.81
CA ARG A 18 6.52 -19.82 19.88
C ARG A 18 7.33 -21.12 19.97
N LEU A 19 8.43 -21.24 19.23
CA LEU A 19 9.31 -22.42 19.29
C LEU A 19 9.92 -22.61 20.68
N GLN A 20 10.35 -21.53 21.33
CA GLN A 20 10.86 -21.53 22.70
C GLN A 20 9.81 -21.95 23.75
N ARG A 21 8.51 -21.91 23.43
CA ARG A 21 7.43 -22.39 24.31
C ARG A 21 7.09 -23.87 24.08
N THR A 22 7.72 -24.53 23.11
CA THR A 22 7.50 -25.96 22.85
C THR A 22 8.52 -26.81 23.61
N LYS A 23 8.30 -28.13 23.68
CA LYS A 23 9.26 -29.09 24.28
C LYS A 23 10.67 -29.02 23.66
N SER A 24 10.82 -28.38 22.50
CA SER A 24 12.08 -28.14 21.78
C SER A 24 12.83 -26.87 22.21
N ALA A 25 12.45 -26.24 23.34
CA ALA A 25 12.89 -24.91 23.76
C ALA A 25 14.40 -24.67 23.87
N GLY A 26 15.23 -25.72 23.91
CA GLY A 26 16.69 -25.62 24.05
C GLY A 26 17.49 -25.89 22.77
N ASP A 27 16.84 -26.21 21.65
CA ASP A 27 17.53 -26.48 20.39
C ASP A 27 17.63 -25.21 19.53
N GLU A 28 18.69 -24.43 19.78
CA GLU A 28 18.99 -23.18 19.06
C GLU A 28 19.09 -23.38 17.54
N SER A 29 19.43 -24.60 17.08
CA SER A 29 19.49 -24.93 15.65
C SER A 29 18.12 -24.89 14.95
N ARG A 30 17.02 -24.95 15.72
CA ARG A 30 15.64 -24.87 15.22
C ARG A 30 15.11 -23.45 15.17
N LEU A 31 15.82 -22.47 15.73
CA LEU A 31 15.39 -21.08 15.65
C LEU A 31 15.50 -20.57 14.21
N VAL A 32 14.57 -19.72 13.84
CA VAL A 32 14.54 -19.05 12.55
C VAL A 32 15.65 -18.00 12.52
N PRO A 33 16.57 -18.04 11.53
CA PRO A 33 17.66 -17.08 11.41
C PRO A 33 17.22 -15.67 11.05
N GLU A 34 18.16 -14.72 11.13
CA GLU A 34 17.90 -13.28 10.92
C GLU A 34 17.46 -12.91 9.51
N ASP A 35 17.94 -13.62 8.50
CA ASP A 35 17.65 -13.38 7.08
C ASP A 35 16.24 -13.84 6.66
N VAL A 36 15.49 -14.47 7.57
CA VAL A 36 14.18 -15.08 7.27
C VAL A 36 13.05 -14.32 7.95
N ASP A 37 12.63 -13.22 7.31
CA ASP A 37 11.40 -12.50 7.66
C ASP A 37 10.59 -12.14 6.39
N PRO A 38 9.29 -12.48 6.30
CA PRO A 38 8.51 -13.25 7.26
C PRO A 38 8.77 -14.76 7.18
N TYR A 39 8.80 -15.41 8.34
CA TYR A 39 9.02 -16.86 8.46
C TYR A 39 7.88 -17.70 7.88
N ARG A 40 6.64 -17.28 8.14
CA ARG A 40 5.44 -18.07 7.82
C ARG A 40 4.30 -17.16 7.39
N ARG A 41 3.58 -17.55 6.33
CA ARG A 41 2.35 -16.91 5.87
C ARG A 41 1.23 -17.93 5.76
N VAL A 42 0.04 -17.55 6.19
CA VAL A 42 -1.18 -18.35 6.04
C VAL A 42 -2.01 -17.72 4.94
N TYR A 43 -2.28 -18.49 3.90
CA TYR A 43 -3.12 -18.09 2.77
C TYR A 43 -4.51 -18.67 2.95
N ILE A 44 -5.53 -17.90 2.58
CA ILE A 44 -6.93 -18.37 2.56
C ILE A 44 -7.63 -17.91 1.29
N CYS A 45 -8.79 -18.47 0.98
CA CYS A 45 -9.74 -17.83 0.06
C CYS A 45 -10.34 -16.54 0.67
N THR A 46 -10.63 -15.52 -0.15
CA THR A 46 -11.38 -14.31 0.28
C THR A 46 -12.74 -14.61 0.90
N HIS A 47 -13.39 -15.69 0.48
CA HIS A 47 -14.65 -16.17 1.08
C HIS A 47 -14.47 -16.75 2.49
N GLY A 48 -13.23 -17.03 2.89
CA GLY A 48 -12.85 -17.45 4.24
C GLY A 48 -12.51 -16.32 5.20
N LEU A 49 -12.54 -15.06 4.74
CA LEU A 49 -12.33 -13.91 5.61
C LEU A 49 -13.54 -13.72 6.52
N LYS A 50 -13.29 -13.41 7.79
CA LYS A 50 -14.35 -12.98 8.70
C LYS A 50 -14.97 -11.69 8.15
N ASN A 51 -16.29 -11.55 8.26
CA ASN A 51 -16.95 -10.30 7.91
C ASN A 51 -16.30 -9.15 8.69
N ARG A 52 -15.91 -8.09 7.97
CA ARG A 52 -15.52 -6.83 8.62
C ARG A 52 -16.73 -6.32 9.39
N LYS A 53 -16.54 -5.99 10.67
CA LYS A 53 -17.57 -5.28 11.47
C LYS A 53 -18.06 -4.09 10.64
N THR A 54 -19.36 -4.01 10.41
CA THR A 54 -19.98 -2.85 9.79
C THR A 54 -19.70 -1.65 10.68
N ARG A 55 -19.27 -0.53 10.09
CA ARG A 55 -19.08 0.74 10.81
C ARG A 55 -20.39 1.55 10.92
N SER A 56 -21.48 1.02 10.36
CA SER A 56 -22.78 1.68 10.25
C SER A 56 -23.89 0.66 10.38
N ASP A 57 -24.96 1.00 11.10
CA ASP A 57 -26.19 0.22 11.24
C ASP A 57 -27.13 0.41 10.03
N GLY A 58 -26.55 0.54 8.85
CA GLY A 58 -27.29 0.87 7.64
C GLY A 58 -28.25 -0.27 7.26
N SER A 59 -29.53 0.06 7.20
CA SER A 59 -30.66 -0.84 6.89
C SER A 59 -30.68 -1.41 5.47
N ARG A 60 -29.70 -1.07 4.61
CA ARG A 60 -29.58 -1.67 3.28
C ARG A 60 -29.09 -3.12 3.38
N PRO A 61 -29.90 -4.10 2.94
CA PRO A 61 -29.50 -5.49 2.95
C PRO A 61 -28.24 -5.69 2.10
N ARG A 62 -27.22 -6.34 2.66
CA ARG A 62 -26.06 -6.76 1.88
C ARG A 62 -26.52 -7.84 0.89
N GLN A 63 -26.62 -7.48 -0.39
CA GLN A 63 -27.08 -8.38 -1.47
C GLN A 63 -26.24 -9.66 -1.67
N HIS A 64 -25.11 -9.84 -0.98
CA HIS A 64 -24.29 -11.04 -1.11
C HIS A 64 -23.65 -11.45 0.22
N VAL A 65 -24.03 -12.62 0.73
CA VAL A 65 -23.33 -13.32 1.80
C VAL A 65 -22.07 -13.93 1.20
N ARG A 66 -20.89 -13.49 1.66
CA ARG A 66 -19.59 -13.94 1.13
C ARG A 66 -19.03 -15.17 1.84
N LEU A 67 -19.69 -15.65 2.90
CA LEU A 67 -19.09 -16.67 3.75
C LEU A 67 -19.35 -18.06 3.20
N THR A 68 -18.27 -18.81 3.06
CA THR A 68 -18.32 -20.25 2.85
C THR A 68 -17.56 -20.92 3.99
N GLU A 69 -18.21 -21.85 4.70
CA GLU A 69 -17.77 -22.36 6.01
C GLU A 69 -16.46 -23.17 6.00
N ARG A 70 -15.89 -23.50 4.83
CA ARG A 70 -14.58 -24.16 4.70
C ARG A 70 -13.73 -23.54 3.60
N PRO A 71 -12.91 -22.52 3.91
CA PRO A 71 -12.08 -21.89 2.90
C PRO A 71 -10.85 -22.74 2.61
N LEU A 72 -10.48 -22.81 1.33
CA LEU A 72 -9.11 -23.05 0.89
C LEU A 72 -8.16 -22.38 1.89
N ARG A 73 -7.21 -23.13 2.44
CA ARG A 73 -6.23 -22.62 3.40
C ARG A 73 -4.96 -23.42 3.33
N PHE A 74 -3.82 -22.75 3.20
CA PHE A 74 -2.53 -23.42 3.32
C PHE A 74 -1.52 -22.48 3.98
N VAL A 75 -0.45 -23.07 4.49
CA VAL A 75 0.65 -22.35 5.11
C VAL A 75 1.84 -22.41 4.17
N VAL A 76 2.44 -21.27 3.86
CA VAL A 76 3.76 -21.21 3.24
C VAL A 76 4.76 -20.88 4.32
N GLN A 77 5.79 -21.70 4.45
CA GLN A 77 6.85 -21.54 5.42
C GLN A 77 8.19 -21.67 4.72
N ARG A 78 9.14 -20.80 5.07
CA ARG A 78 10.51 -20.91 4.56
C ARG A 78 11.21 -22.05 5.28
N ASN A 79 11.72 -23.02 4.50
CA ASN A 79 12.63 -24.03 5.00
C ASN A 79 14.05 -23.48 4.91
N HIS A 80 14.66 -23.25 6.07
CA HIS A 80 16.02 -22.73 6.16
C HIS A 80 17.06 -23.74 5.62
N SER A 81 16.99 -25.01 6.01
CA SER A 81 18.00 -26.01 5.61
C SER A 81 18.02 -26.29 4.11
N ARG A 82 16.86 -26.19 3.44
CA ARG A 82 16.74 -26.42 1.99
C ARG A 82 16.62 -25.14 1.16
N ARG A 83 16.72 -23.96 1.81
CA ARG A 83 16.55 -22.63 1.19
C ARG A 83 15.35 -22.53 0.24
N ASN A 84 14.24 -23.21 0.55
CA ASN A 84 13.06 -23.24 -0.30
C ASN A 84 11.78 -22.91 0.46
N LEU A 85 10.73 -22.57 -0.27
CA LEU A 85 9.39 -22.38 0.31
C LEU A 85 8.67 -23.73 0.34
N GLN A 86 8.13 -24.08 1.51
CA GLN A 86 7.33 -25.28 1.70
C GLN A 86 5.88 -24.91 1.96
N VAL A 87 4.98 -25.57 1.24
CA VAL A 87 3.56 -25.52 1.51
C VAL A 87 3.22 -26.62 2.51
N LYS A 88 2.58 -26.24 3.62
CA LYS A 88 2.19 -27.14 4.72
C LYS A 88 0.74 -26.92 5.12
N ASN A 89 0.17 -27.91 5.80
CA ASN A 89 -1.15 -27.86 6.45
C ASN A 89 -2.24 -27.31 5.50
N GLY A 90 -2.27 -27.83 4.27
CA GLY A 90 -3.08 -27.33 3.17
C GLY A 90 -4.42 -28.03 3.03
N PHE A 91 -5.47 -27.24 2.88
CA PHE A 91 -6.76 -27.59 2.31
C PHE A 91 -6.87 -26.88 0.96
N PHE A 92 -6.80 -27.64 -0.13
CA PHE A 92 -6.64 -27.13 -1.49
C PHE A 92 -7.93 -27.10 -2.32
N PHE A 93 -9.08 -27.32 -1.70
CA PHE A 93 -10.36 -27.27 -2.37
C PHE A 93 -11.11 -25.96 -2.07
N HIS A 94 -11.88 -25.50 -3.05
CA HIS A 94 -12.87 -24.46 -2.88
C HIS A 94 -14.25 -25.11 -2.82
N ASN A 95 -15.10 -24.62 -1.93
CA ASN A 95 -16.51 -25.01 -1.84
C ASN A 95 -17.45 -23.99 -2.52
N HIS A 96 -16.89 -23.14 -3.37
CA HIS A 96 -17.60 -22.22 -4.23
C HIS A 96 -16.95 -22.24 -5.63
N PRO A 97 -17.65 -21.83 -6.68
CA PRO A 97 -17.07 -21.71 -8.02
C PRO A 97 -15.85 -20.78 -8.05
N VAL A 98 -14.82 -21.19 -8.80
CA VAL A 98 -13.64 -20.38 -9.12
C VAL A 98 -13.61 -20.23 -10.64
N LEU A 99 -13.96 -19.04 -11.13
CA LEU A 99 -14.08 -18.78 -12.57
C LEU A 99 -13.00 -17.80 -13.02
N LYS A 100 -12.34 -18.07 -14.15
CA LYS A 100 -11.35 -17.17 -14.76
C LYS A 100 -11.96 -15.81 -15.12
N SER A 101 -13.20 -15.80 -15.61
CA SER A 101 -13.95 -14.57 -15.90
C SER A 101 -14.15 -13.71 -14.65
N ALA A 102 -14.51 -14.33 -13.52
CA ALA A 102 -14.64 -13.66 -12.23
C ALA A 102 -13.30 -13.17 -11.66
N PHE A 103 -12.18 -13.86 -11.96
CA PHE A 103 -10.86 -13.38 -11.59
C PHE A 103 -10.48 -12.13 -12.41
N LYS A 104 -10.80 -12.10 -13.70
CA LYS A 104 -10.51 -10.95 -14.58
C LYS A 104 -11.25 -9.68 -14.19
N THR A 105 -12.30 -9.71 -13.37
CA THR A 105 -13.00 -8.50 -12.90
C THR A 105 -12.35 -7.84 -11.68
N TYR A 106 -11.33 -8.47 -11.08
CA TYR A 106 -10.67 -7.92 -9.89
C TYR A 106 -9.72 -6.78 -10.27
N SER A 107 -9.80 -5.66 -9.55
CA SER A 107 -8.94 -4.50 -9.82
C SER A 107 -7.45 -4.76 -9.60
N THR A 108 -7.10 -5.76 -8.77
CA THR A 108 -5.70 -6.17 -8.50
C THR A 108 -5.20 -7.24 -9.47
N SER A 109 -6.07 -7.95 -10.19
CA SER A 109 -5.69 -8.95 -11.19
C SER A 109 -5.57 -8.34 -12.58
N GLN A 110 -6.33 -7.27 -12.85
CA GLN A 110 -6.10 -6.38 -13.97
C GLN A 110 -4.94 -5.44 -13.67
N GLY A 111 -3.74 -5.97 -13.42
CA GLY A 111 -2.54 -5.14 -13.34
C GLY A 111 -2.55 -4.09 -14.46
N VAL A 112 -1.91 -2.95 -14.23
CA VAL A 112 -1.67 -1.94 -15.27
C VAL A 112 -0.63 -2.52 -16.25
N ASP A 113 -0.95 -3.68 -16.83
CA ASP A 113 -0.02 -4.63 -17.43
C ASP A 113 0.02 -4.49 -18.96
N SER A 114 -0.89 -3.68 -19.50
CA SER A 114 -0.73 -3.12 -20.81
C SER A 114 0.09 -1.85 -20.64
N ALA A 115 1.40 -1.94 -20.91
CA ALA A 115 2.28 -0.78 -20.98
C ALA A 115 1.71 0.32 -21.91
N VAL A 116 0.95 -0.08 -22.93
CA VAL A 116 0.24 0.81 -23.86
C VAL A 116 -0.92 1.54 -23.17
N LEU A 117 -1.70 0.85 -22.34
CA LEU A 117 -2.75 1.46 -21.52
C LEU A 117 -2.14 2.37 -20.46
N GLY A 118 -1.11 1.92 -19.74
CA GLY A 118 -0.40 2.75 -18.77
C GLY A 118 0.06 4.05 -19.40
N ALA A 119 0.81 3.99 -20.50
CA ALA A 119 1.32 5.16 -21.20
C ALA A 119 0.22 6.09 -21.73
N ARG A 120 -0.88 5.55 -22.26
CA ARG A 120 -1.99 6.36 -22.78
C ARG A 120 -2.76 7.05 -21.65
N VAL A 121 -2.90 6.38 -20.52
CA VAL A 121 -3.57 6.91 -19.32
C VAL A 121 -2.72 7.95 -18.64
N ASP A 122 -1.42 7.72 -18.53
CA ASP A 122 -0.45 8.71 -18.07
C ASP A 122 -0.47 9.93 -19.00
N GLY A 123 -0.52 9.73 -20.32
CA GLY A 123 -0.70 10.80 -21.29
C GLY A 123 -2.00 11.58 -21.07
N MET A 124 -3.13 10.91 -20.87
CA MET A 124 -4.41 11.57 -20.56
C MET A 124 -4.35 12.36 -19.24
N LEU A 125 -3.74 11.80 -18.20
CA LEU A 125 -3.59 12.46 -16.91
C LEU A 125 -2.61 13.64 -16.98
N SER A 126 -1.58 13.57 -17.84
CA SER A 126 -0.60 14.65 -18.05
C SER A 126 -1.21 15.89 -18.69
N VAL A 127 -2.21 15.73 -19.56
CA VAL A 127 -2.96 16.84 -20.17
C VAL A 127 -4.18 17.27 -19.34
N GLY A 128 -4.29 16.79 -18.10
CA GLY A 128 -5.37 17.17 -17.18
C GLY A 128 -6.73 16.55 -17.49
N ALA A 129 -6.78 15.41 -18.19
CA ALA A 129 -8.04 14.75 -18.47
C ALA A 129 -8.77 14.33 -17.18
N LYS A 130 -10.09 14.53 -17.19
CA LYS A 130 -10.95 14.15 -16.05
C LYS A 130 -11.03 12.63 -15.93
N ARG A 131 -11.20 12.14 -14.69
CA ARG A 131 -11.36 10.71 -14.37
C ARG A 131 -12.45 10.00 -15.18
N SER A 132 -13.54 10.71 -15.54
CA SER A 132 -14.61 10.18 -16.38
C SER A 132 -14.10 9.78 -17.77
N ARG A 133 -13.24 10.60 -18.39
CA ARG A 133 -12.67 10.30 -19.71
C ARG A 133 -11.81 9.06 -19.72
N PHE A 134 -11.10 8.79 -18.62
CA PHE A 134 -10.35 7.54 -18.47
C PHE A 134 -11.28 6.32 -18.35
N TYR A 135 -12.36 6.45 -17.59
CA TYR A 135 -13.37 5.40 -17.47
C TYR A 135 -13.99 5.06 -18.83
N ASP A 136 -14.44 6.08 -19.56
CA ASP A 136 -15.07 5.93 -20.88
C ASP A 136 -14.09 5.28 -21.87
N TYR A 137 -12.85 5.78 -21.93
CA TYR A 137 -11.81 5.21 -22.78
C TYR A 137 -11.58 3.73 -22.49
N ARG A 138 -11.52 3.35 -21.22
CA ARG A 138 -11.24 1.97 -20.83
C ARG A 138 -12.45 1.06 -21.05
N LEU A 139 -13.66 1.60 -20.95
CA LEU A 139 -14.91 0.91 -21.29
C LEU A 139 -14.98 0.62 -22.80
N ASP A 140 -14.60 1.58 -23.64
CA ASP A 140 -14.57 1.46 -25.10
C ASP A 140 -13.54 0.45 -25.62
N HIS A 141 -12.57 0.05 -24.79
CA HIS A 141 -11.52 -0.91 -25.15
C HIS A 141 -11.74 -2.31 -24.53
N ASP A 142 -12.99 -2.67 -24.23
CA ASP A 142 -13.42 -4.00 -23.75
C ASP A 142 -12.70 -4.48 -22.47
N HIS A 143 -12.23 -3.55 -21.65
CA HIS A 143 -11.75 -3.89 -20.33
C HIS A 143 -12.92 -3.90 -19.35
N ASN A 144 -12.98 -4.92 -18.50
CA ASN A 144 -13.94 -4.95 -17.39
C ASN A 144 -13.62 -3.83 -16.38
N VAL A 145 -14.06 -2.59 -16.62
CA VAL A 145 -13.70 -1.45 -15.78
C VAL A 145 -14.54 -1.42 -14.52
N VAL A 146 -13.86 -1.45 -13.38
CA VAL A 146 -14.47 -1.12 -12.08
C VAL A 146 -13.97 0.25 -11.67
N GLN A 147 -14.86 1.15 -11.23
CA GLN A 147 -14.53 2.52 -10.85
C GLN A 147 -13.37 2.61 -9.84
N VAL A 148 -13.30 1.67 -8.89
CA VAL A 148 -12.19 1.56 -7.92
C VAL A 148 -10.82 1.47 -8.60
N HIS A 149 -10.74 0.87 -9.79
CA HIS A 149 -9.50 0.76 -10.54
C HIS A 149 -9.05 2.12 -11.10
N VAL A 150 -9.99 2.93 -11.60
CA VAL A 150 -9.75 4.33 -12.02
C VAL A 150 -9.21 5.15 -10.86
N ASP A 151 -9.82 5.00 -9.69
CA ASP A 151 -9.40 5.72 -8.49
C ASP A 151 -7.99 5.31 -8.05
N ASN A 152 -7.66 4.01 -8.16
CA ASN A 152 -6.33 3.51 -7.81
C ASN A 152 -5.24 4.03 -8.76
N ILE A 153 -5.48 4.03 -10.07
CA ILE A 153 -4.51 4.58 -11.05
C ILE A 153 -4.33 6.08 -10.84
N THR A 154 -5.44 6.82 -10.73
CA THR A 154 -5.36 8.28 -10.54
C THR A 154 -4.64 8.63 -9.24
N ARG A 155 -4.84 7.85 -8.17
CA ARG A 155 -4.10 8.02 -6.91
C ARG A 155 -2.61 7.72 -7.07
N ALA A 156 -2.25 6.65 -7.78
CA ALA A 156 -0.85 6.31 -8.04
C ALA A 156 -0.14 7.40 -8.86
N TYR A 157 -0.81 7.96 -9.88
CA TYR A 157 -0.30 9.09 -10.67
C TYR A 157 -0.16 10.37 -9.85
N ALA A 158 -1.14 10.69 -9.00
CA ALA A 158 -1.01 11.83 -8.09
C ALA A 158 0.19 11.65 -7.15
N SER A 159 0.37 10.44 -6.59
CA SER A 159 1.52 10.10 -5.77
C SER A 159 2.85 10.23 -6.50
N SER A 160 2.94 9.83 -7.78
CA SER A 160 4.18 9.95 -8.56
C SER A 160 4.54 11.41 -8.87
N ILE A 161 3.55 12.27 -9.14
CA ILE A 161 3.79 13.72 -9.30
C ILE A 161 4.26 14.35 -7.97
N THR A 162 3.60 14.00 -6.86
CA THR A 162 3.94 14.58 -5.55
C THR A 162 5.25 14.04 -4.96
N GLY A 163 5.75 12.91 -5.46
CA GLY A 163 7.02 12.32 -5.03
C GLY A 163 8.27 12.87 -5.73
N GLY A 164 8.10 13.77 -6.72
CA GLY A 164 9.20 14.36 -7.48
C GLY A 164 9.85 15.56 -6.78
N ASP A 165 11.09 15.35 -6.32
CA ASP A 165 12.24 16.23 -6.01
C ASP A 165 12.10 17.65 -5.42
N GLY A 166 10.90 18.21 -5.19
CA GLY A 166 10.76 19.62 -4.79
C GLY A 166 11.49 20.03 -3.50
N ASN A 167 11.82 19.04 -2.66
CA ASN A 167 12.64 19.24 -1.46
C ASN A 167 14.11 19.57 -1.81
N GLU A 168 14.64 19.04 -2.91
CA GLU A 168 16.03 19.28 -3.32
C GLU A 168 16.22 20.67 -3.95
N ALA A 169 15.27 21.12 -4.78
CA ALA A 169 15.28 22.50 -5.29
C ALA A 169 15.17 23.53 -4.16
N THR A 170 14.26 23.30 -3.19
CA THR A 170 14.11 24.17 -2.01
C THR A 170 15.36 24.15 -1.13
N ALA A 171 15.98 22.98 -0.94
CA ALA A 171 17.23 22.87 -0.19
C ALA A 171 18.39 23.63 -0.85
N ARG A 172 18.46 23.64 -2.19
CA ARG A 172 19.46 24.42 -2.94
C ARG A 172 19.26 25.93 -2.76
N GLU A 173 18.03 26.43 -2.85
CA GLU A 173 17.73 27.84 -2.62
C GLU A 173 18.03 28.26 -1.17
N LEU A 174 17.73 27.41 -0.19
CA LEU A 174 18.08 27.66 1.22
C LEU A 174 19.59 27.69 1.45
N ALA A 175 20.35 26.84 0.75
CA ALA A 175 21.82 26.88 0.80
C ALA A 175 22.37 28.19 0.21
N VAL A 176 21.81 28.66 -0.91
CA VAL A 176 22.19 29.97 -1.51
C VAL A 176 21.85 31.12 -0.56
N PHE A 177 20.68 31.08 0.09
CA PHE A 177 20.28 32.07 1.09
C PHE A 177 21.25 32.13 2.28
N ALA A 178 21.62 30.98 2.85
CA ALA A 178 22.55 30.90 3.98
C ALA A 178 23.97 31.40 3.64
N VAL A 179 24.41 31.25 2.38
CA VAL A 179 25.73 31.72 1.94
C VAL A 179 25.74 33.24 1.65
N LYS A 180 24.59 33.83 1.36
CA LYS A 180 24.49 35.26 0.99
C LYS A 180 24.82 36.21 2.13
N ASP A 181 24.59 35.81 3.37
CA ASP A 181 24.90 36.58 4.57
C ASP A 181 25.24 35.63 5.73
N PRO A 182 26.37 35.82 6.45
CA PRO A 182 26.72 35.00 7.61
C PRO A 182 25.70 35.06 8.76
N GLU A 183 24.81 36.07 8.82
CA GLU A 183 23.72 36.15 9.79
C GLU A 183 22.47 35.33 9.38
N ASN A 184 22.42 34.84 8.13
CA ASN A 184 21.29 34.05 7.66
C ASN A 184 21.31 32.64 8.25
N VAL A 185 20.28 32.30 9.03
CA VAL A 185 20.07 30.96 9.57
C VAL A 185 18.81 30.35 8.98
N SER A 186 18.94 29.19 8.33
CA SER A 186 17.81 28.40 7.83
C SER A 186 17.79 27.01 8.47
N SER A 187 16.60 26.49 8.76
CA SER A 187 16.43 25.11 9.22
C SER A 187 15.23 24.45 8.53
N VAL A 188 15.37 23.18 8.15
CA VAL A 188 14.33 22.41 7.47
C VAL A 188 13.79 21.34 8.40
N ALA A 189 12.48 21.35 8.64
CA ALA A 189 11.80 20.33 9.43
C ALA A 189 10.79 19.59 8.55
N ASN A 190 10.93 18.27 8.44
CA ASN A 190 9.98 17.40 7.75
C ASN A 190 8.77 17.16 8.65
N THR A 191 7.81 18.07 8.66
CA THR A 191 6.55 17.91 9.41
C THR A 191 5.35 18.08 8.47
N GLU A 192 4.38 17.16 8.54
CA GLU A 192 3.11 17.29 7.82
C GLU A 192 2.33 18.51 8.35
N GLY A 193 2.43 19.63 7.64
CA GLY A 193 1.75 20.89 7.97
C GLY A 193 2.46 21.75 9.02
N ALA A 194 1.99 23.00 9.15
CA ALA A 194 2.51 23.96 10.12
C ALA A 194 2.18 23.51 11.56
N SER A 195 3.13 22.79 12.19
CA SER A 195 3.07 22.37 13.59
C SER A 195 2.74 23.55 14.51
N ALA A 196 2.00 23.28 15.59
CA ALA A 196 1.67 24.29 16.60
C ALA A 196 2.93 24.94 17.22
N HIS A 197 4.09 24.28 17.12
CA HIS A 197 5.38 24.84 17.49
C HIS A 197 5.80 25.96 16.54
N MET A 198 5.79 25.75 15.22
CA MET A 198 6.15 26.79 14.23
C MET A 198 5.26 28.03 14.34
N ARG A 199 3.95 27.86 14.53
CA ARG A 199 3.02 28.99 14.76
C ARG A 199 3.36 29.79 16.03
N ARG A 200 3.71 29.10 17.13
CA ARG A 200 4.11 29.77 18.38
C ARG A 200 5.43 30.52 18.25
N VAL A 201 6.38 29.98 17.49
CA VAL A 201 7.69 30.59 17.26
C VAL A 201 7.55 31.85 16.40
N TYR A 202 6.78 31.80 15.29
CA TYR A 202 6.49 32.97 14.46
C TYR A 202 5.77 34.09 15.23
N CYS A 203 4.79 33.75 16.07
CA CYS A 203 4.11 34.76 16.90
C CYS A 203 5.05 35.48 17.87
N ARG A 204 6.16 34.84 18.28
CA ARG A 204 7.15 35.42 19.20
C ARG A 204 8.28 36.16 18.48
N LEU A 205 8.62 35.71 17.27
CA LEU A 205 9.72 36.25 16.46
C LEU A 205 9.16 36.57 15.07
N ARG A 206 8.73 37.83 14.89
CA ARG A 206 8.13 38.31 13.63
C ARG A 206 9.12 38.39 12.47
N GLU A 207 10.41 38.24 12.77
CA GLU A 207 11.51 38.25 11.78
C GLU A 207 11.71 36.89 11.11
N LEU A 208 11.03 35.83 11.60
CA LEU A 208 11.09 34.51 10.98
C LEU A 208 10.14 34.40 9.79
N LEU A 209 10.63 33.94 8.65
CA LEU A 209 9.81 33.60 7.49
C LEU A 209 9.42 32.11 7.53
N LEU A 210 8.11 31.81 7.51
CA LEU A 210 7.60 30.45 7.38
C LEU A 210 7.19 30.17 5.94
N VAL A 211 7.90 29.26 5.27
CA VAL A 211 7.61 28.86 3.88
C VAL A 211 6.90 27.50 3.89
N ASN A 212 5.68 27.44 3.35
CA ASN A 212 4.91 26.20 3.25
C ASN A 212 5.18 25.50 1.91
N CYS A 213 5.90 24.39 1.92
CA CYS A 213 6.28 23.66 0.69
C CYS A 213 5.24 22.63 0.22
N SER A 214 4.14 22.42 0.95
CA SER A 214 3.19 21.32 0.68
C SER A 214 2.41 21.44 -0.64
N HIS A 215 2.27 22.65 -1.19
CA HIS A 215 1.42 22.89 -2.37
C HIS A 215 2.10 23.62 -3.54
N LYS A 216 3.42 23.84 -3.49
CA LYS A 216 4.18 24.55 -4.54
C LYS A 216 3.53 25.90 -4.97
N THR A 217 2.86 26.58 -4.03
CA THR A 217 2.18 27.87 -4.30
C THR A 217 3.06 29.09 -4.05
N ASN A 218 4.33 28.89 -3.65
CA ASN A 218 5.25 29.98 -3.40
C ASN A 218 5.99 30.29 -4.71
N SER A 219 5.32 30.99 -5.63
CA SER A 219 6.02 31.71 -6.70
C SER A 219 6.62 32.98 -6.10
N ILE A 220 7.93 33.14 -6.22
CA ILE A 220 8.60 34.45 -6.09
C ILE A 220 8.40 35.21 -7.40
#